data_AF-A0A819TGD8-F1
#
_entry.id   AF-A0A819TGD8-F1
#
_cell.length_a   1.000
_cell.length_b   1.000
_cell.length_c   1.000
_cell.angle_alpha   90.00
_cell.angle_beta   90.00
_cell.angle_gamma   90.00
#
_symmetry.space_group_name_H-M   'P 1'
#
loop_
_entity.id
_entity.type
_entity.pdbx_description
1 polymer ?
#
loop_
_entity_poly.entity_id
_entity_poly.type
_entity_poly.pdbx_seq_one_letter_code
_entity_poly.pdbx_strand_id
1 'polypeptide(L)'
;MTSVAIQRILELRDSSIPKDSLLQHSLPDESVLDVSDVPNKCGILSHDEITITESYTASQLVTLLAKGELTAEQVIKAYLKRAGIAHQLTNCATEFLGEEAIDRAKYLDEEFKKRGGPIGPIHGLPISVKEMVAMRGRRISSGWVKWIDRIADDDALILKILYEAGAIFYVRTTQPQGLMHLECSSPVYGTTTNPFNRHLSSGGSSGGEGALLGLKGSLIGIGTDIGGSIRFPAASNGVYGLKPTTFRLPARGLMVAQAGSQSIIGVIGPLARTREDINLFMKTILDTEPWRIDPSLVPIPWRT
;
A
#
# COMPACT_ATOMS: atom_id res chain seq x y z
N MET A 1 -29.38 -8.74 -7.42
CA MET A 1 -28.09 -9.29 -7.93
C MET A 1 -26.88 -8.47 -7.47
N THR A 2 -26.91 -7.14 -7.56
CA THR A 2 -25.81 -6.24 -7.17
C THR A 2 -25.36 -6.40 -5.71
N SER A 3 -26.30 -6.54 -4.77
CA SER A 3 -25.99 -6.73 -3.35
C SER A 3 -25.25 -8.03 -3.05
N VAL A 4 -25.58 -9.14 -3.73
CA VAL A 4 -24.92 -10.45 -3.51
C VAL A 4 -23.46 -10.43 -3.99
N ALA A 5 -23.19 -9.82 -5.15
CA ALA A 5 -21.83 -9.73 -5.67
C ALA A 5 -20.92 -8.88 -4.77
N ILE A 6 -21.45 -7.76 -4.24
CA ILE A 6 -20.74 -6.89 -3.29
C ILE A 6 -20.49 -7.65 -1.98
N GLN A 7 -21.51 -8.31 -1.43
CA GLN A 7 -21.38 -9.07 -0.18
C GLN A 7 -20.29 -10.15 -0.29
N ARG A 8 -20.24 -10.91 -1.38
CA ARG A 8 -19.18 -11.89 -1.63
C ARG A 8 -17.78 -11.27 -1.60
N ILE A 9 -17.60 -10.06 -2.15
CA ILE A 9 -16.28 -9.39 -2.12
C ILE A 9 -15.93 -8.91 -0.71
N LEU A 10 -16.90 -8.39 0.03
CA LEU A 10 -16.69 -8.01 1.42
C LEU A 10 -16.32 -9.23 2.27
N GLU A 11 -16.99 -10.36 2.10
CA GLU A 11 -16.65 -11.63 2.76
C GLU A 11 -15.22 -12.09 2.41
N LEU A 12 -14.83 -11.99 1.14
CA LEU A 12 -13.46 -12.32 0.72
C LEU A 12 -12.43 -11.38 1.36
N ARG A 13 -12.69 -10.06 1.39
CA ARG A 13 -11.83 -9.10 2.09
C ARG A 13 -11.73 -9.43 3.57
N ASP A 14 -12.86 -9.60 4.24
CA ASP A 14 -12.92 -9.80 5.69
C ASP A 14 -12.25 -11.12 6.10
N SER A 15 -12.38 -12.16 5.28
CA SER A 15 -11.69 -13.45 5.47
C SER A 15 -10.17 -13.36 5.32
N SER A 16 -9.67 -12.34 4.60
CA SER A 16 -8.22 -12.12 4.41
C SER A 16 -7.57 -11.36 5.56
N ILE A 17 -8.34 -10.71 6.44
CA ILE A 17 -7.81 -9.96 7.59
C ILE A 17 -7.01 -10.92 8.50
N PRO A 18 -5.77 -10.56 8.90
CA PRO A 18 -5.01 -11.37 9.85
C PRO A 18 -5.82 -11.61 11.13
N LYS A 19 -6.10 -12.87 11.46
CA LYS A 19 -7.03 -13.23 12.55
C LYS A 19 -6.56 -12.75 13.92
N ASP A 20 -5.25 -12.66 14.09
CA ASP A 20 -4.55 -12.14 15.28
C ASP A 20 -4.50 -10.60 15.32
N SER A 21 -5.16 -9.91 14.39
CA SER A 21 -5.29 -8.44 14.36
C SER A 21 -6.70 -7.93 14.71
N LEU A 22 -7.65 -8.84 14.93
CA LEU A 22 -9.05 -8.48 15.14
C LEU A 22 -9.26 -7.76 16.48
N LEU A 23 -9.80 -6.54 16.43
CA LEU A 23 -10.06 -5.72 17.60
C LEU A 23 -11.17 -6.30 18.48
N GLN A 24 -12.10 -7.09 17.91
CA GLN A 24 -13.22 -7.72 18.63
C GLN A 24 -13.88 -6.76 19.65
N HIS A 25 -13.53 -6.88 20.93
CA HIS A 25 -14.07 -6.09 22.04
C HIS A 25 -13.36 -4.74 22.30
N SER A 26 -12.32 -4.43 21.52
CA SER A 26 -11.47 -3.23 21.64
C SER A 26 -11.75 -2.20 20.55
N LEU A 27 -12.87 -2.32 19.82
CA LEU A 27 -13.28 -1.29 18.86
C LEU A 27 -13.66 -0.01 19.61
N PRO A 28 -13.10 1.15 19.22
CA PRO A 28 -13.46 2.42 19.85
C PRO A 28 -14.89 2.81 19.49
N ASP A 29 -15.65 3.24 20.50
CA ASP A 29 -17.00 3.80 20.37
C ASP A 29 -17.07 4.87 19.27
N GLU A 30 -18.19 4.98 18.56
CA GLU A 30 -18.34 5.93 17.43
C GLU A 30 -18.03 7.38 17.79
N SER A 31 -18.21 7.79 19.05
CA SER A 31 -17.88 9.15 19.53
C SER A 31 -16.38 9.45 19.56
N VAL A 32 -15.51 8.42 19.53
CA VAL A 32 -14.05 8.59 19.50
C VAL A 32 -13.62 9.00 18.09
N LEU A 33 -13.37 10.29 17.87
CA LEU A 33 -13.05 10.77 16.53
C LEU A 33 -11.62 10.41 16.10
N ASP A 34 -10.66 10.61 16.99
CA ASP A 34 -9.24 10.31 16.73
C ASP A 34 -8.92 8.88 17.18
N VAL A 35 -8.54 8.03 16.23
CA VAL A 35 -8.16 6.64 16.46
C VAL A 35 -6.68 6.39 16.15
N SER A 36 -5.89 7.45 15.97
CA SER A 36 -4.50 7.37 15.54
C SER A 36 -3.60 6.58 16.51
N ASP A 37 -3.93 6.58 17.79
CA ASP A 37 -3.15 5.92 18.85
C ASP A 37 -3.73 4.55 19.28
N VAL A 38 -4.86 4.13 18.71
CA VAL A 38 -5.48 2.82 19.01
C VAL A 38 -4.52 1.65 18.71
N PRO A 39 -3.76 1.61 17.60
CA PRO A 39 -2.81 0.52 17.36
C PRO A 39 -1.80 0.30 18.49
N ASN A 40 -1.38 1.36 19.20
CA ASN A 40 -0.44 1.27 20.32
C ASN A 40 -1.10 0.80 21.63
N LYS A 41 -2.41 1.05 21.79
CA LYS A 41 -3.13 0.88 23.05
C LYS A 41 -4.09 -0.30 23.08
N CYS A 42 -4.41 -0.89 21.93
CA CYS A 42 -5.41 -1.95 21.83
C CYS A 42 -5.00 -3.30 22.46
N GLY A 43 -3.72 -3.47 22.81
CA GLY A 43 -3.19 -4.69 23.44
C GLY A 43 -2.95 -5.87 22.49
N ILE A 44 -3.11 -5.67 21.18
CA ILE A 44 -2.91 -6.73 20.16
C ILE A 44 -1.44 -6.84 19.73
N LEU A 45 -0.77 -5.71 19.52
CA LEU A 45 0.62 -5.67 19.10
C LEU A 45 1.53 -5.90 20.30
N SER A 46 2.54 -6.77 20.15
CA SER A 46 3.60 -6.91 21.14
C SER A 46 4.48 -5.65 21.21
N HIS A 47 5.30 -5.52 22.25
CA HIS A 47 6.25 -4.41 22.36
C HIS A 47 7.19 -4.32 21.16
N ASP A 48 7.67 -5.47 20.66
CA ASP A 48 8.55 -5.53 19.50
C ASP A 48 7.80 -5.15 18.21
N GLU A 49 6.55 -5.60 18.05
CA GLU A 49 5.73 -5.26 16.87
C GLU A 49 5.38 -3.77 16.83
N ILE A 50 5.12 -3.16 17.99
CA ILE A 50 4.99 -1.70 18.13
C ILE A 50 6.30 -1.03 17.72
N THR A 51 7.43 -1.46 18.28
CA THR A 51 8.75 -0.88 17.95
C THR A 51 9.04 -0.95 16.45
N ILE A 52 8.84 -2.11 15.82
CA ILE A 52 9.05 -2.32 14.38
C ILE A 52 8.22 -1.35 13.54
N THR A 53 6.95 -1.16 13.89
CA THR A 53 6.00 -0.37 13.08
C THR A 53 6.00 1.12 13.41
N GLU A 54 6.47 1.49 14.59
CA GLU A 54 6.44 2.85 15.12
C GLU A 54 7.76 3.59 14.90
N SER A 55 8.87 2.95 15.31
CA SER A 55 10.15 3.62 15.60
C SER A 55 11.08 3.76 14.39
N TYR A 56 10.88 2.98 13.33
CA TYR A 56 11.77 2.97 12.17
C TYR A 56 11.14 3.61 10.92
N THR A 57 11.94 4.36 10.17
CA THR A 57 11.63 4.72 8.79
C THR A 57 11.87 3.53 7.85
N ALA A 58 11.40 3.58 6.60
CA ALA A 58 11.69 2.51 5.64
C ALA A 58 13.19 2.36 5.39
N SER A 59 13.90 3.49 5.29
CA SER A 59 15.35 3.51 5.10
C SER A 59 16.11 2.88 6.27
N GLN A 60 15.67 3.12 7.50
CA GLN A 60 16.24 2.48 8.70
C GLN A 60 15.92 0.98 8.73
N LEU A 61 14.68 0.61 8.42
CA LEU A 61 14.25 -0.79 8.43
C LEU A 61 15.00 -1.63 7.40
N VAL A 62 15.21 -1.10 6.19
CA VAL A 62 16.08 -1.72 5.17
C VAL A 62 17.50 -1.93 5.69
N THR A 63 18.04 -0.99 6.46
CA THR A 63 19.38 -1.14 7.05
C THR A 63 19.43 -2.28 8.07
N LEU A 64 18.41 -2.38 8.94
CA LEU A 64 18.31 -3.46 9.93
C LEU A 64 18.16 -4.84 9.26
N LEU A 65 17.31 -4.92 8.24
CA LEU A 65 17.11 -6.13 7.43
C LEU A 65 18.39 -6.53 6.69
N ALA A 66 19.11 -5.58 6.09
CA ALA A 66 20.36 -5.84 5.39
C ALA A 66 21.50 -6.33 6.31
N LYS A 67 21.46 -5.96 7.60
CA LYS A 67 22.40 -6.44 8.63
C LYS A 67 21.96 -7.75 9.29
N GLY A 68 20.74 -8.22 9.04
CA GLY A 68 20.16 -9.37 9.72
C GLY A 68 19.80 -9.10 11.19
N GLU A 69 19.71 -7.83 11.60
CA GLU A 69 19.26 -7.45 12.95
C GLU A 69 17.74 -7.67 13.12
N LEU A 70 17.00 -7.59 12.02
CA LEU A 70 15.61 -8.02 11.91
C LEU A 70 15.48 -8.98 10.72
N THR A 71 14.55 -9.92 10.82
CA THR A 71 14.15 -10.80 9.72
C THR A 71 12.96 -10.22 8.96
N ALA A 72 12.83 -10.55 7.68
CA ALA A 72 11.68 -10.18 6.88
C ALA A 72 10.38 -10.73 7.49
N GLU A 73 10.40 -11.95 8.06
CA GLU A 73 9.24 -12.56 8.69
C GLU A 73 8.77 -11.79 9.94
N GLN A 74 9.69 -11.33 10.79
CA GLN A 74 9.35 -10.47 11.95
C GLN A 74 8.68 -9.18 11.50
N VAL A 75 9.27 -8.53 10.49
CA VAL A 75 8.79 -7.25 9.97
C VAL A 75 7.39 -7.39 9.37
N ILE A 76 7.17 -8.36 8.48
CA ILE A 76 5.90 -8.49 7.79
C ILE A 76 4.76 -8.87 8.73
N LYS A 77 5.01 -9.70 9.75
CA LYS A 77 4.01 -10.04 10.77
C LYS A 77 3.53 -8.81 11.52
N ALA A 78 4.45 -7.94 11.94
CA ALA A 78 4.11 -6.70 12.63
C ALA A 78 3.25 -5.77 11.75
N TYR A 79 3.63 -5.59 10.48
CA TYR A 79 2.88 -4.75 9.55
C TYR A 79 1.52 -5.33 9.15
N LEU A 80 1.40 -6.65 8.96
CA LEU A 80 0.12 -7.33 8.71
C LEU A 80 -0.85 -7.09 9.87
N LYS A 81 -0.41 -7.29 11.11
CA LYS A 81 -1.25 -7.04 12.29
C LYS A 81 -1.69 -5.58 12.39
N ARG A 82 -0.75 -4.63 12.28
CA ARG A 82 -1.08 -3.20 12.36
C ARG A 82 -2.00 -2.77 11.22
N ALA A 83 -1.82 -3.29 10.01
CA ALA A 83 -2.72 -3.01 8.89
C ALA A 83 -4.13 -3.59 9.09
N GLY A 84 -4.25 -4.78 9.69
CA GLY A 84 -5.55 -5.36 10.06
C GLY A 84 -6.30 -4.52 11.11
N ILE A 85 -5.58 -4.01 12.12
CA ILE A 85 -6.12 -3.03 13.09
C ILE A 85 -6.55 -1.76 12.34
N ALA A 86 -5.68 -1.20 11.50
CA ALA A 86 -5.95 0.03 10.76
C ALA A 86 -7.19 -0.10 9.85
N HIS A 87 -7.37 -1.25 9.21
CA HIS A 87 -8.53 -1.52 8.38
C HIS A 87 -9.84 -1.51 9.18
N GLN A 88 -9.87 -2.11 10.37
CA GLN A 88 -11.06 -2.09 11.23
C GLN A 88 -11.41 -0.67 11.72
N LEU A 89 -10.42 0.21 11.82
CA LEU A 89 -10.60 1.60 12.27
C LEU A 89 -11.01 2.57 11.16
N THR A 90 -10.57 2.32 9.92
CA THR A 90 -10.68 3.29 8.81
C THR A 90 -11.25 2.74 7.52
N ASN A 91 -11.45 1.42 7.41
CA ASN A 91 -11.89 0.74 6.19
C ASN A 91 -10.96 1.03 4.98
N CYS A 92 -9.64 0.92 5.17
CA CYS A 92 -8.62 1.32 4.19
C CYS A 92 -8.13 0.21 3.23
N ALA A 93 -8.59 -1.04 3.40
CA ALA A 93 -8.11 -2.20 2.64
C ALA A 93 -9.21 -2.81 1.77
N THR A 94 -8.80 -3.35 0.63
CA THR A 94 -9.63 -4.14 -0.31
C THR A 94 -9.34 -5.63 -0.19
N GLU A 95 -8.12 -6.00 0.16
CA GLU A 95 -7.67 -7.35 0.47
C GLU A 95 -6.33 -7.32 1.19
N PHE A 96 -6.07 -8.34 2.00
CA PHE A 96 -4.76 -8.64 2.58
C PHE A 96 -4.13 -9.84 1.86
N LEU A 97 -2.81 -9.80 1.71
CA LEU A 97 -2.02 -10.82 1.03
C LEU A 97 -1.21 -11.62 2.05
N GLY A 98 -1.84 -11.98 3.17
CA GLY A 98 -1.15 -12.47 4.38
C GLY A 98 -0.29 -13.70 4.14
N GLU A 99 -0.85 -14.72 3.48
CA GLU A 99 -0.13 -15.95 3.17
C GLU A 99 1.05 -15.69 2.23
N GLU A 100 0.82 -15.01 1.09
CA GLU A 100 1.92 -14.75 0.14
C GLU A 100 2.99 -13.81 0.69
N ALA A 101 2.61 -12.85 1.53
CA ALA A 101 3.55 -11.94 2.17
C ALA A 101 4.47 -12.68 3.15
N ILE A 102 3.92 -13.63 3.93
CA ILE A 102 4.69 -14.47 4.85
C ILE A 102 5.59 -15.44 4.08
N ASP A 103 5.08 -16.06 3.01
CA ASP A 103 5.89 -16.95 2.17
C ASP A 103 7.04 -16.21 1.48
N ARG A 104 6.78 -14.99 0.98
CA ARG A 104 7.82 -14.12 0.44
C ARG A 104 8.85 -13.75 1.51
N ALA A 105 8.43 -13.43 2.72
CA ALA A 105 9.33 -13.10 3.81
C ALA A 105 10.27 -14.26 4.16
N LYS A 106 9.71 -15.47 4.31
CA LYS A 106 10.50 -16.69 4.56
C LYS A 106 11.50 -16.97 3.45
N TYR A 107 11.08 -16.84 2.19
CA TYR A 107 11.98 -16.96 1.04
C TYR A 107 13.15 -15.96 1.13
N LEU A 108 12.87 -14.70 1.46
CA LEU A 108 13.89 -13.67 1.59
C LEU A 108 14.87 -13.98 2.73
N ASP A 109 14.37 -14.41 3.89
CA ASP A 109 15.20 -14.80 5.04
C ASP A 109 16.08 -16.03 4.75
N GLU A 110 15.57 -17.01 4.01
CA GLU A 110 16.34 -18.17 3.56
C GLU A 110 17.45 -17.79 2.57
N GLU A 111 17.12 -16.97 1.58
CA GLU A 111 18.09 -16.50 0.59
C GLU A 111 19.15 -15.60 1.22
N PHE A 112 18.77 -14.80 2.23
CA PHE A 112 19.72 -14.00 3.01
C PHE A 112 20.79 -14.89 3.63
N LYS A 113 20.38 -15.99 4.28
CA LYS A 113 21.30 -16.96 4.89
C LYS A 113 22.17 -17.67 3.86
N LYS A 114 21.61 -18.08 2.72
CA LYS A 114 22.36 -18.79 1.66
C LYS A 114 23.41 -17.91 0.98
N ARG A 115 23.09 -16.64 0.75
CA ARG A 115 23.95 -15.69 0.01
C ARG A 115 24.91 -14.94 0.93
N GLY A 116 24.61 -14.89 2.23
CA GLY A 116 25.33 -14.05 3.19
C GLY A 116 24.98 -12.56 3.08
N GLY A 117 23.76 -12.22 2.64
CA GLY A 117 23.34 -10.83 2.48
C GLY A 117 22.00 -10.63 1.76
N PRO A 118 21.53 -9.38 1.64
CA PRO A 118 20.19 -9.04 1.15
C PRO A 118 19.97 -9.35 -0.34
N ILE A 119 18.73 -9.68 -0.69
CA ILE A 119 18.22 -9.59 -2.06
C ILE A 119 17.80 -8.15 -2.33
N GLY A 120 18.59 -7.46 -3.15
CA GLY A 120 18.26 -6.13 -3.65
C GLY A 120 18.31 -5.02 -2.60
N PRO A 121 18.06 -3.76 -3.01
CA PRO A 121 18.24 -2.59 -2.16
C PRO A 121 17.13 -2.38 -1.12
N ILE A 122 15.99 -3.07 -1.22
CA ILE A 122 14.86 -2.94 -0.29
C ILE A 122 14.41 -4.30 0.25
N HIS A 123 15.38 -5.19 0.48
CA HIS A 123 15.17 -6.53 1.02
C HIS A 123 14.22 -6.55 2.22
N GLY A 124 13.11 -7.28 2.10
CA GLY A 124 12.15 -7.51 3.16
C GLY A 124 11.20 -6.33 3.45
N LEU A 125 11.29 -5.23 2.69
CA LEU A 125 10.50 -4.03 2.97
C LEU A 125 9.01 -4.22 2.62
N PRO A 126 8.08 -4.01 3.57
CA PRO A 126 6.64 -4.05 3.29
C PRO A 126 6.18 -2.82 2.50
N ILE A 127 5.41 -3.05 1.43
CA ILE A 127 4.83 -1.99 0.60
C ILE A 127 3.33 -2.23 0.38
N SER A 128 2.51 -1.23 0.67
CA SER A 128 1.07 -1.23 0.37
C SER A 128 0.78 -0.76 -1.06
N VAL A 129 -0.28 -1.28 -1.67
CA VAL A 129 -0.57 -1.06 -3.09
C VAL A 129 -2.02 -0.67 -3.33
N LYS A 130 -2.26 0.50 -3.93
CA LYS A 130 -3.61 0.90 -4.36
C LYS A 130 -4.23 -0.10 -5.35
N GLU A 131 -5.51 -0.45 -5.19
CA GLU A 131 -6.17 -1.54 -5.93
C GLU A 131 -6.20 -1.37 -7.46
N MET A 132 -6.03 -0.16 -8.01
CA MET A 132 -5.95 0.00 -9.46
C MET A 132 -4.62 -0.44 -10.09
N VAL A 133 -3.60 -0.72 -9.27
CA VAL A 133 -2.31 -1.23 -9.74
C VAL A 133 -2.45 -2.74 -9.91
N ALA A 134 -2.25 -3.24 -11.13
CA ALA A 134 -2.42 -4.65 -11.45
C ALA A 134 -1.43 -5.54 -10.71
N MET A 135 -1.96 -6.61 -10.14
CA MET A 135 -1.23 -7.69 -9.51
C MET A 135 -1.83 -9.00 -10.01
N ARG A 136 -1.00 -9.86 -10.61
CA ARG A 136 -1.44 -11.08 -11.30
C ARG A 136 -2.31 -11.93 -10.38
N GLY A 137 -3.45 -12.39 -10.90
CA GLY A 137 -4.39 -13.22 -10.16
C GLY A 137 -5.26 -12.47 -9.15
N ARG A 138 -5.11 -11.14 -9.02
CA ARG A 138 -5.91 -10.31 -8.10
C ARG A 138 -7.00 -9.53 -8.80
N ARG A 139 -8.04 -9.18 -8.04
CA ARG A 139 -9.14 -8.35 -8.52
C ARG A 139 -8.67 -6.94 -8.86
N ILE A 140 -9.22 -6.34 -9.91
CA ILE A 140 -8.86 -5.00 -10.35
C ILE A 140 -10.08 -4.25 -10.88
N SER A 141 -10.92 -3.87 -9.92
CA SER A 141 -12.25 -3.30 -10.14
C SER A 141 -12.26 -1.79 -10.34
N SER A 142 -11.23 -1.07 -9.89
CA SER A 142 -11.21 0.40 -9.86
C SER A 142 -12.47 0.99 -9.18
N GLY A 143 -13.01 0.26 -8.18
CA GLY A 143 -14.24 0.62 -7.46
C GLY A 143 -15.54 0.47 -8.27
N TRP A 144 -15.50 -0.07 -9.49
CA TRP A 144 -16.68 -0.34 -10.30
C TRP A 144 -17.29 -1.70 -9.98
N VAL A 145 -18.58 -1.71 -9.66
CA VAL A 145 -19.35 -2.96 -9.53
C VAL A 145 -19.29 -3.80 -10.81
N LYS A 146 -19.28 -3.18 -11.99
CA LYS A 146 -19.17 -3.90 -13.28
C LYS A 146 -17.84 -4.65 -13.45
N TRP A 147 -16.79 -4.24 -12.74
CA TRP A 147 -15.45 -4.83 -12.83
C TRP A 147 -15.08 -5.65 -11.59
N ILE A 148 -16.06 -5.96 -10.73
CA ILE A 148 -15.84 -6.62 -9.44
C ILE A 148 -15.22 -8.02 -9.56
N ASP A 149 -15.46 -8.70 -10.70
CA ASP A 149 -14.90 -10.02 -11.06
C ASP A 149 -13.70 -9.92 -12.01
N ARG A 150 -13.25 -8.72 -12.36
CA ARG A 150 -12.09 -8.55 -13.25
C ARG A 150 -10.82 -8.94 -12.50
N ILE A 151 -10.07 -9.89 -13.06
CA ILE A 151 -8.78 -10.33 -12.54
C ILE A 151 -7.67 -9.79 -13.44
N ALA A 152 -6.56 -9.35 -12.84
CA ALA A 152 -5.38 -8.93 -13.58
C ALA A 152 -4.59 -10.15 -14.07
N ASP A 153 -4.25 -10.16 -15.37
CA ASP A 153 -3.50 -11.25 -16.00
C ASP A 153 -1.99 -11.19 -15.70
N ASP A 154 -1.47 -10.01 -15.38
CA ASP A 154 -0.04 -9.78 -15.14
C ASP A 154 0.17 -8.68 -14.09
N ASP A 155 1.37 -8.67 -13.50
CA ASP A 155 1.79 -7.64 -12.56
C ASP A 155 2.14 -6.34 -13.30
N ALA A 156 1.78 -5.20 -12.71
CA ALA A 156 2.26 -3.90 -13.19
C ALA A 156 3.79 -3.85 -13.13
N LEU A 157 4.41 -3.17 -14.10
CA LEU A 157 5.87 -3.16 -14.24
C LEU A 157 6.57 -2.62 -12.98
N ILE A 158 5.98 -1.62 -12.32
CA ILE A 158 6.51 -1.10 -11.05
C ILE A 158 6.56 -2.17 -9.95
N LEU A 159 5.57 -3.08 -9.90
CA LEU A 159 5.50 -4.13 -8.88
C LEU A 159 6.56 -5.19 -9.15
N LYS A 160 6.81 -5.53 -10.42
CA LYS A 160 7.88 -6.45 -10.82
C LYS A 160 9.25 -5.93 -10.37
N ILE A 161 9.54 -4.65 -10.67
CA ILE A 161 10.78 -3.98 -10.27
C ILE A 161 10.96 -4.02 -8.74
N LEU A 162 9.92 -3.63 -7.99
CA LEU A 162 9.99 -3.60 -6.53
C LEU A 162 10.10 -5.01 -5.92
N TYR A 163 9.40 -5.99 -6.50
CA TYR A 163 9.48 -7.39 -6.07
C TYR A 163 10.91 -7.93 -6.25
N GLU A 164 11.53 -7.71 -7.41
CA GLU A 164 12.92 -8.08 -7.69
C GLU A 164 13.91 -7.34 -6.77
N ALA A 165 13.61 -6.09 -6.42
CA ALA A 165 14.40 -5.29 -5.47
C ALA A 165 14.27 -5.75 -4.01
N GLY A 166 13.41 -6.75 -3.73
CA GLY A 166 13.27 -7.37 -2.42
C GLY A 166 12.02 -6.98 -1.63
N ALA A 167 11.07 -6.24 -2.22
CA ALA A 167 9.85 -5.82 -1.53
C ALA A 167 8.91 -6.98 -1.20
N ILE A 168 8.04 -6.73 -0.22
CA ILE A 168 6.92 -7.61 0.15
C ILE A 168 5.62 -6.82 0.06
N PHE A 169 4.71 -7.24 -0.83
CA PHE A 169 3.35 -6.69 -0.89
C PHE A 169 2.43 -7.49 0.02
N TYR A 170 1.66 -6.81 0.87
CA TYR A 170 0.90 -7.48 1.94
C TYR A 170 -0.53 -6.98 2.10
N VAL A 171 -0.87 -5.85 1.49
CA VAL A 171 -2.22 -5.28 1.54
C VAL A 171 -2.47 -4.44 0.31
N ARG A 172 -3.70 -4.51 -0.20
CA ARG A 172 -4.18 -3.64 -1.28
C ARG A 172 -5.22 -2.68 -0.76
N THR A 173 -5.08 -1.40 -1.09
CA THR A 173 -5.85 -0.34 -0.43
C THR A 173 -7.03 0.17 -1.25
N THR A 174 -8.00 0.72 -0.53
CA THR A 174 -9.24 1.27 -1.09
C THR A 174 -9.02 2.54 -1.91
N GLN A 175 -9.98 2.78 -2.78
CA GLN A 175 -10.04 3.92 -3.68
C GLN A 175 -11.52 4.22 -4.02
N PRO A 176 -11.86 5.47 -4.41
CA PRO A 176 -13.22 5.79 -4.80
C PRO A 176 -13.62 5.12 -6.12
N GLN A 177 -14.93 5.01 -6.31
CA GLN A 177 -15.51 4.52 -7.57
C GLN A 177 -14.94 5.28 -8.77
N GLY A 178 -14.37 4.55 -9.72
CA GLY A 178 -13.83 5.13 -10.96
C GLY A 178 -12.61 6.02 -10.78
N LEU A 179 -12.02 6.09 -9.58
CA LEU A 179 -10.78 6.81 -9.27
C LEU A 179 -10.89 8.35 -9.35
N MET A 180 -12.04 8.89 -9.77
CA MET A 180 -12.24 10.30 -10.13
C MET A 180 -12.89 11.09 -9.00
N HIS A 181 -12.34 10.98 -7.79
CA HIS A 181 -12.82 11.73 -6.63
C HIS A 181 -11.69 11.98 -5.61
N LEU A 182 -11.74 13.12 -4.90
CA LEU A 182 -10.80 13.47 -3.83
C LEU A 182 -11.33 13.07 -2.43
N GLU A 183 -12.33 12.21 -2.39
CA GLU A 183 -12.73 11.40 -1.24
C GLU A 183 -12.52 9.92 -1.59
N CYS A 184 -12.51 9.03 -0.60
CA CYS A 184 -12.35 7.60 -0.81
C CYS A 184 -13.64 6.87 -0.42
N SER A 185 -14.58 6.79 -1.36
CA SER A 185 -15.84 6.05 -1.19
C SER A 185 -16.22 5.30 -2.45
N SER A 186 -16.61 4.04 -2.31
CA SER A 186 -17.10 3.21 -3.40
C SER A 186 -18.30 2.37 -2.98
N PRO A 187 -19.24 2.05 -3.91
CA PRO A 187 -20.34 1.14 -3.61
C PRO A 187 -19.90 -0.28 -3.20
N VAL A 188 -18.66 -0.67 -3.53
CA VAL A 188 -18.15 -2.02 -3.25
C VAL A 188 -17.58 -2.10 -1.84
N TYR A 189 -16.70 -1.18 -1.47
CA TYR A 189 -15.94 -1.24 -0.22
C TYR A 189 -16.43 -0.24 0.84
N GLY A 190 -17.38 0.64 0.52
CA GLY A 190 -17.82 1.71 1.41
C GLY A 190 -16.83 2.89 1.44
N THR A 191 -16.88 3.66 2.52
CA THR A 191 -16.07 4.87 2.72
C THR A 191 -14.85 4.57 3.59
N THR A 192 -13.70 5.11 3.20
CA THR A 192 -12.47 5.12 4.00
C THR A 192 -12.35 6.44 4.75
N THR A 193 -12.30 6.38 6.07
CA THR A 193 -12.29 7.55 6.95
C THR A 193 -10.87 7.95 7.34
N ASN A 194 -10.72 9.19 7.79
CA ASN A 194 -9.45 9.72 8.29
C ASN A 194 -9.16 9.21 9.71
N PRO A 195 -7.94 8.74 10.02
CA PRO A 195 -7.63 8.21 11.35
C PRO A 195 -7.57 9.26 12.46
N PHE A 196 -7.34 10.53 12.14
CA PHE A 196 -7.30 11.63 13.11
C PHE A 196 -8.69 12.20 13.40
N ASN A 197 -9.66 11.93 12.52
CA ASN A 197 -11.07 12.23 12.73
C ASN A 197 -11.93 11.36 11.82
N ARG A 198 -12.57 10.33 12.38
CA ARG A 198 -13.39 9.36 11.63
C ARG A 198 -14.61 9.96 10.93
N HIS A 199 -14.98 11.21 11.19
CA HIS A 199 -16.01 11.94 10.44
C HIS A 199 -15.48 12.67 9.20
N LEU A 200 -14.16 12.69 8.99
CA LEU A 200 -13.53 13.33 7.85
C LEU A 200 -13.08 12.31 6.80
N SER A 201 -12.98 12.79 5.57
CA SER A 201 -12.42 12.05 4.44
C SER A 201 -10.94 11.75 4.65
N SER A 202 -10.51 10.53 4.30
CA SER A 202 -9.10 10.16 4.13
C SER A 202 -8.44 10.81 2.90
N GLY A 203 -9.18 11.63 2.15
CA GLY A 203 -8.77 12.12 0.84
C GLY A 203 -8.92 11.05 -0.25
N GLY A 204 -8.66 11.42 -1.50
CA GLY A 204 -8.79 10.49 -2.62
C GLY A 204 -7.96 10.90 -3.83
N SER A 205 -7.75 10.01 -4.81
CA SER A 205 -8.30 8.66 -4.86
C SER A 205 -7.43 7.60 -4.19
N SER A 206 -6.24 7.92 -3.70
CA SER A 206 -5.39 6.98 -2.94
C SER A 206 -5.67 7.07 -1.42
N GLY A 207 -6.95 7.17 -1.03
CA GLY A 207 -7.35 7.41 0.36
C GLY A 207 -7.03 6.25 1.29
N GLY A 208 -7.16 5.01 0.81
CA GLY A 208 -6.74 3.83 1.56
C GLY A 208 -5.24 3.83 1.91
N GLU A 209 -4.37 4.22 0.97
CA GLU A 209 -2.95 4.44 1.25
C GLU A 209 -2.77 5.51 2.33
N GLY A 210 -3.40 6.68 2.17
CA GLY A 210 -3.29 7.77 3.14
C GLY A 210 -3.67 7.35 4.56
N ALA A 211 -4.84 6.72 4.73
CA ALA A 211 -5.33 6.27 6.03
C ALA A 211 -4.43 5.16 6.63
N LEU A 212 -3.98 4.20 5.82
CA LEU A 212 -3.10 3.12 6.27
C LEU A 212 -1.74 3.65 6.75
N LEU A 213 -1.12 4.56 6.00
CA LEU A 213 0.14 5.19 6.42
C LEU A 213 -0.05 6.13 7.62
N GLY A 214 -1.19 6.83 7.72
CA GLY A 214 -1.54 7.66 8.87
C GLY A 214 -1.63 6.87 10.18
N LEU A 215 -2.09 5.62 10.11
CA LEU A 215 -2.07 4.66 11.22
C LEU A 215 -0.79 3.83 11.32
N LYS A 216 0.24 4.20 10.54
CA LYS A 216 1.56 3.54 10.52
C LYS A 216 1.47 2.04 10.21
N GLY A 217 0.37 1.62 9.58
CA GLY A 217 0.16 0.28 9.08
C GLY A 217 0.90 0.01 7.78
N SER A 218 1.57 1.02 7.22
CA SER A 218 2.52 0.96 6.10
C SER A 218 3.59 2.06 6.25
N LEU A 219 4.77 1.83 5.67
CA LEU A 219 5.86 2.84 5.58
C LEU A 219 5.85 3.57 4.25
N ILE A 220 5.58 2.82 3.18
CA ILE A 220 5.56 3.28 1.79
C ILE A 220 4.36 2.63 1.10
N GLY A 221 3.59 3.47 0.42
CA GLY A 221 2.44 3.10 -0.35
C GLY A 221 2.57 3.48 -1.82
N ILE A 222 1.99 2.70 -2.72
CA ILE A 222 1.94 3.01 -4.15
C ILE A 222 0.59 3.61 -4.48
N GLY A 223 0.58 4.91 -4.78
CA GLY A 223 -0.59 5.66 -5.22
C GLY A 223 -0.52 6.11 -6.68
N THR A 224 -1.57 6.78 -7.12
CA THR A 224 -1.66 7.39 -8.45
C THR A 224 -2.27 8.77 -8.38
N ASP A 225 -1.89 9.66 -9.30
CA ASP A 225 -2.28 11.07 -9.28
C ASP A 225 -2.41 11.62 -10.70
N ILE A 226 -3.64 12.03 -11.04
CA ILE A 226 -3.96 12.81 -12.25
C ILE A 226 -4.35 14.25 -11.89
N GLY A 227 -5.06 14.44 -10.77
CA GLY A 227 -5.61 15.73 -10.34
C GLY A 227 -5.45 16.00 -8.84
N GLY A 228 -4.59 15.27 -8.12
CA GLY A 228 -4.39 15.42 -6.68
C GLY A 228 -4.32 14.12 -5.90
N SER A 229 -4.46 12.97 -6.55
CA SER A 229 -4.79 11.71 -5.88
C SER A 229 -3.67 11.02 -5.09
N ILE A 230 -2.44 11.52 -5.13
CA ILE A 230 -1.38 11.19 -4.17
C ILE A 230 -1.31 12.29 -3.11
N ARG A 231 -1.32 13.56 -3.57
CA ARG A 231 -1.09 14.73 -2.73
C ARG A 231 -2.18 14.99 -1.71
N PHE A 232 -3.45 14.79 -2.09
CA PHE A 232 -4.59 15.06 -1.22
C PHE A 232 -4.71 14.04 -0.08
N PRO A 233 -4.69 12.70 -0.32
CA PRO A 233 -4.59 11.74 0.77
C PRO A 233 -3.36 11.95 1.65
N ALA A 234 -2.21 12.32 1.07
CA ALA A 234 -1.02 12.62 1.85
C ALA A 234 -1.24 13.79 2.82
N ALA A 235 -1.79 14.90 2.32
CA ALA A 235 -2.12 16.08 3.13
C ALA A 235 -3.18 15.77 4.21
N SER A 236 -4.23 15.05 3.85
CA SER A 236 -5.33 14.72 4.78
C SER A 236 -4.88 13.84 5.95
N ASN A 237 -3.91 12.94 5.72
CA ASN A 237 -3.47 11.98 6.74
C ASN A 237 -2.08 12.28 7.32
N GLY A 238 -1.54 13.48 7.09
CA GLY A 238 -0.28 13.91 7.69
C GLY A 238 0.95 13.11 7.24
N VAL A 239 0.98 12.67 5.98
CA VAL A 239 2.10 11.90 5.39
C VAL A 239 2.66 12.60 4.16
N TYR A 240 3.81 12.13 3.67
CA TYR A 240 4.45 12.64 2.46
C TYR A 240 3.86 11.95 1.22
N GLY A 241 3.73 12.70 0.14
CA GLY A 241 3.32 12.16 -1.16
C GLY A 241 4.04 12.89 -2.29
N LEU A 242 4.56 12.13 -3.25
CA LEU A 242 5.22 12.68 -4.43
C LEU A 242 4.44 12.33 -5.69
N LYS A 243 3.98 13.37 -6.39
CA LYS A 243 3.49 13.26 -7.77
C LYS A 243 4.67 13.51 -8.72
N PRO A 244 5.34 12.49 -9.27
CA PRO A 244 6.45 12.72 -10.19
C PRO A 244 5.98 13.37 -11.50
N THR A 245 6.94 13.80 -12.31
CA THR A 245 6.69 14.17 -13.71
C THR A 245 6.11 12.97 -14.46
N THR A 246 5.21 13.23 -15.41
CA THR A 246 4.70 12.20 -16.31
C THR A 246 5.83 11.44 -17.00
N PHE A 247 5.63 10.15 -17.24
CA PHE A 247 6.63 9.25 -17.85
C PHE A 247 7.93 9.09 -17.05
N ARG A 248 7.96 9.51 -15.77
CA ARG A 248 9.12 9.27 -14.91
C ARG A 248 9.15 7.86 -14.32
N LEU A 249 7.98 7.30 -13.97
CA LEU A 249 7.85 5.95 -13.43
C LEU A 249 6.96 5.11 -14.35
N PRO A 250 7.19 3.79 -14.41
CA PRO A 250 6.40 2.87 -15.24
C PRO A 250 4.93 2.83 -14.81
N ALA A 251 4.04 3.27 -15.69
CA ALA A 251 2.58 3.25 -15.49
C ALA A 251 1.89 2.08 -16.21
N ARG A 252 2.65 1.18 -16.84
CA ARG A 252 2.11 -0.03 -17.47
C ARG A 252 1.51 -0.96 -16.41
N GLY A 253 0.27 -1.40 -16.65
CA GLY A 253 -0.50 -2.25 -15.72
C GLY A 253 -1.41 -1.48 -14.77
N LEU A 254 -1.71 -0.22 -15.05
CA LEU A 254 -2.75 0.53 -14.33
C LEU A 254 -4.13 0.32 -14.96
N MET A 255 -5.15 0.13 -14.13
CA MET A 255 -6.54 0.00 -14.56
C MET A 255 -7.31 1.31 -14.40
N VAL A 256 -7.68 1.92 -15.53
CA VAL A 256 -8.42 3.18 -15.59
C VAL A 256 -9.60 3.07 -16.55
N ALA A 257 -10.68 3.80 -16.28
CA ALA A 257 -11.85 3.85 -17.16
C ALA A 257 -11.59 4.60 -18.47
N GLN A 258 -10.68 5.58 -18.45
CA GLN A 258 -10.41 6.47 -19.58
C GLN A 258 -9.09 6.13 -20.28
N ALA A 259 -8.95 4.88 -20.74
CA ALA A 259 -7.79 4.46 -21.52
C ALA A 259 -7.66 5.29 -22.81
N GLY A 260 -6.44 5.71 -23.16
CA GLY A 260 -6.14 6.46 -24.38
C GLY A 260 -6.24 8.00 -24.27
N SER A 261 -6.69 8.55 -23.14
CA SER A 261 -6.65 10.01 -22.92
C SER A 261 -5.21 10.50 -22.79
N GLN A 262 -4.83 11.50 -23.60
CA GLN A 262 -3.49 12.09 -23.61
C GLN A 262 -3.44 13.57 -23.16
N SER A 263 -4.59 14.21 -22.96
CA SER A 263 -4.65 15.64 -22.61
C SER A 263 -4.10 15.92 -21.21
N ILE A 264 -4.42 15.06 -20.24
CA ILE A 264 -3.89 15.10 -18.86
C ILE A 264 -3.55 13.67 -18.48
N ILE A 265 -2.25 13.36 -18.38
CA ILE A 265 -1.77 12.00 -18.15
C ILE A 265 -1.54 11.82 -16.64
N GLY A 266 -2.22 10.82 -16.07
CA GLY A 266 -2.01 10.42 -14.68
C GLY A 266 -0.65 9.79 -14.46
N VAL A 267 -0.13 9.89 -13.25
CA VAL A 267 1.15 9.30 -12.85
C VAL A 267 0.97 8.31 -11.71
N ILE A 268 1.95 7.44 -11.56
CA ILE A 268 2.15 6.58 -10.39
C ILE A 268 3.24 7.20 -9.51
N GLY A 269 3.13 7.06 -8.19
CA GLY A 269 4.12 7.60 -7.27
C GLY A 269 3.91 7.16 -5.82
N PRO A 270 4.89 7.44 -4.96
CA PRO A 270 4.85 6.99 -3.57
C PRO A 270 4.06 7.93 -2.67
N LEU A 271 3.43 7.34 -1.66
CA LEU A 271 3.14 7.94 -0.36
C LEU A 271 4.12 7.34 0.65
N ALA A 272 4.61 8.13 1.61
CA ALA A 272 5.52 7.63 2.63
C ALA A 272 5.41 8.43 3.94
N ARG A 273 5.90 7.87 5.05
CA ARG A 273 5.93 8.59 6.35
C ARG A 273 7.04 9.63 6.47
N THR A 274 8.07 9.54 5.63
CA THR A 274 9.20 10.49 5.62
C THR A 274 9.60 10.89 4.21
N ARG A 275 10.30 12.02 4.08
CA ARG A 275 10.85 12.47 2.79
C ARG A 275 11.96 11.54 2.31
N GLU A 276 12.75 11.00 3.23
CA GLU A 276 13.84 10.06 2.96
C GLU A 276 13.31 8.78 2.29
N ASP A 277 12.14 8.31 2.73
CA ASP A 277 11.52 7.11 2.18
C ASP A 277 10.92 7.35 0.78
N ILE A 278 10.52 8.58 0.44
CA ILE A 278 10.24 8.98 -0.95
C ILE A 278 11.50 8.84 -1.80
N ASN A 279 12.65 9.30 -1.31
CA ASN A 279 13.94 9.14 -2.01
C ASN A 279 14.30 7.66 -2.21
N LEU A 280 14.14 6.83 -1.18
CA LEU A 280 14.39 5.38 -1.25
C LEU A 280 13.56 4.74 -2.36
N PHE A 281 12.25 5.02 -2.40
CA PHE A 281 11.35 4.47 -3.42
C PHE A 281 11.73 4.91 -4.83
N MET A 282 11.92 6.22 -5.04
CA MET A 282 12.25 6.77 -6.36
C MET A 282 13.58 6.25 -6.88
N LYS A 283 14.61 6.22 -6.01
CA LYS A 283 15.95 5.71 -6.34
C LYS A 283 15.89 4.23 -6.70
N THR A 284 15.23 3.42 -5.87
CA THR A 284 15.12 1.96 -6.08
C THR A 284 14.58 1.62 -7.46
N ILE A 285 13.53 2.32 -7.91
CA ILE A 285 12.94 2.06 -9.22
C ILE A 285 13.84 2.59 -10.34
N LEU A 286 14.31 3.83 -10.25
CA LEU A 286 15.04 4.47 -11.35
C LEU A 286 16.45 3.90 -11.58
N ASP A 287 17.07 3.34 -10.54
CA ASP A 287 18.36 2.64 -10.65
C ASP A 287 18.27 1.35 -11.48
N THR A 288 17.07 0.77 -11.64
CA THR A 288 16.85 -0.37 -12.54
C THR A 288 16.77 0.01 -14.02
N GLU A 289 16.92 1.30 -14.33
CA GLU A 289 16.80 1.83 -15.70
C GLU A 289 15.51 1.36 -16.41
N PRO A 290 14.31 1.59 -15.83
CA PRO A 290 13.07 0.98 -16.30
C PRO A 290 12.71 1.35 -17.75
N TRP A 291 13.28 2.44 -18.26
CA TRP A 291 13.17 2.85 -19.67
C TRP A 291 13.75 1.84 -20.67
N ARG A 292 14.60 0.91 -20.23
CA ARG A 292 15.08 -0.21 -21.07
C ARG A 292 13.99 -1.26 -21.32
N ILE A 293 13.00 -1.35 -20.43
CA ILE A 293 11.86 -2.27 -20.55
C ILE A 293 10.66 -1.53 -21.16
N ASP A 294 10.42 -0.30 -20.71
CA ASP A 294 9.36 0.57 -21.19
C ASP A 294 9.95 1.84 -21.83
N PRO A 295 10.18 1.85 -23.16
CA PRO A 295 10.83 2.97 -23.85
C PRO A 295 9.97 4.24 -23.91
N SER A 296 8.74 4.21 -23.38
CA SER A 296 7.92 5.43 -23.22
C SER A 296 8.40 6.32 -22.07
N LEU A 297 9.23 5.78 -21.16
CA LEU A 297 9.75 6.50 -20.01
C LEU A 297 10.90 7.44 -20.38
N VAL A 298 11.00 8.55 -19.64
CA VAL A 298 12.12 9.48 -19.79
C VAL A 298 13.37 8.87 -19.14
N PRO A 299 14.47 8.66 -19.88
CA PRO A 299 15.65 7.94 -19.41
C PRO A 299 16.57 8.82 -18.54
N ILE A 300 16.05 9.27 -17.39
CA ILE A 300 16.76 10.14 -16.45
C ILE A 300 17.00 9.38 -15.13
N PRO A 301 18.27 9.08 -14.79
CA PRO A 301 18.60 8.44 -13.52
C PRO A 301 18.22 9.31 -12.32
N TRP A 302 18.11 8.69 -11.15
CA TRP A 302 17.89 9.45 -9.92
C TRP A 302 19.17 10.22 -9.54
N ARG A 303 19.03 11.50 -9.22
CA ARG A 303 20.13 12.38 -8.81
C ARG A 303 19.84 12.85 -7.38
N THR A 304 20.67 12.42 -6.44
CA THR A 304 20.62 12.85 -5.03
C THR A 304 21.49 14.06 -4.80
#